data_AF-A0A3M8GH06-F1
#
_entry.id   AF-A0A3M8GH06-F1
#
_cell.length_a   1.000
_cell.length_b   1.000
_cell.length_c   1.000
_cell.angle_alpha   90.00
_cell.angle_beta   90.00
_cell.angle_gamma   90.00
#
_symmetry.space_group_name_H-M   'P 1'
#
loop_
_entity.id
_entity.type
_entity.pdbx_description
1 polymer ?
#
loop_
_entity_poly.entity_id
_entity_poly.type
_entity_poly.pdbx_seq_one_letter_code
_entity_poly.pdbx_strand_id
1 'polypeptide(L)'
;MLAIKTLVLLSTQETFLFYGWWQFGTCLFAFVALLSIWWHIGKKQNDFGQVWLALSVLCWSFSGLVEVYFAEFPPEKTPLLDGFRSVFSLFNSLFILLALPWFRYLPQSLESIIKLKYWSIIIGLPFLFSLLPTLNKIIMGKEGFVNELDVYYSVLTLVFLGLVLWHSFSKRRLIAMAILSLICIGITLLAQVYKLTGSAINLTLFSAIFKTSLIMIFFALALSWVKELSENTIPPPENLMIAFLTKRKEDKVERLLQLKGFSGENERFVQLTATQFELLRSFAQRKKEFGDDWLEVKPKNNPAKNKHYDIADYNEIKRLLVALLDGLFGKGNWSKDIHLNPLKETLFELSSKRERKIRLRIPAANIQI
;
A
#
# COMPACT_ATOMS: atom_id res chain seq x y z
N MET A 1 22.62 -35.08 -39.02
CA MET A 1 21.90 -33.78 -39.17
C MET A 1 20.43 -33.87 -38.73
N LEU A 2 19.67 -34.90 -39.13
CA LEU A 2 18.28 -35.09 -38.70
C LEU A 2 18.14 -35.31 -37.18
N ALA A 3 18.95 -36.21 -36.60
CA ALA A 3 18.93 -36.49 -35.15
C ALA A 3 19.28 -35.27 -34.28
N ILE A 4 20.18 -34.39 -34.75
CA ILE A 4 20.54 -33.15 -34.04
C ILE A 4 19.37 -32.16 -34.10
N LYS A 5 18.68 -32.05 -35.24
CA LYS A 5 17.45 -31.23 -35.34
C LYS A 5 16.35 -31.75 -34.42
N THR A 6 16.14 -33.06 -34.35
CA THR A 6 15.14 -33.66 -33.44
C THR A 6 15.49 -33.42 -31.98
N LEU A 7 16.76 -33.57 -31.60
CA LEU A 7 17.23 -33.32 -30.23
C LEU A 7 17.08 -31.83 -29.82
N VAL A 8 17.39 -30.91 -30.74
CA VAL A 8 17.19 -29.46 -30.50
C VAL A 8 15.71 -29.10 -30.40
N LEU A 9 14.84 -29.76 -31.19
CA LEU A 9 13.39 -29.53 -31.15
C LEU A 9 12.80 -30.03 -29.82
N LEU A 10 13.21 -31.21 -29.36
CA LEU A 10 12.84 -31.76 -28.06
C LEU A 10 13.28 -30.84 -26.91
N SER A 11 14.52 -30.36 -26.93
CA SER A 11 15.03 -29.45 -25.90
C SER A 11 14.33 -28.09 -25.86
N THR A 12 13.95 -27.55 -27.02
CA THR A 12 13.19 -26.29 -27.08
C THR A 12 11.75 -26.47 -26.60
N GLN A 13 11.10 -27.58 -26.96
CA GLN A 13 9.76 -27.92 -26.49
C GLN A 13 9.71 -28.12 -24.97
N GLU A 14 10.67 -28.85 -24.40
CA GLU A 14 10.82 -29.02 -22.95
C GLU A 14 11.02 -27.67 -22.23
N THR A 15 11.79 -26.76 -22.84
CA THR A 15 12.02 -25.42 -22.26
C THR A 15 10.75 -24.58 -22.24
N PHE A 16 9.95 -24.60 -23.32
CA PHE A 16 8.66 -23.89 -23.36
C PHE A 16 7.65 -24.47 -22.37
N LEU A 17 7.58 -25.80 -22.28
CA LEU A 17 6.68 -26.48 -21.36
C LEU A 17 7.07 -26.22 -19.90
N PHE A 18 8.37 -26.28 -19.57
CA PHE A 18 8.88 -25.91 -18.26
C PHE A 18 8.54 -24.46 -17.92
N TYR A 19 8.82 -23.52 -18.83
CA TYR A 19 8.51 -22.10 -18.62
C TYR A 19 7.01 -21.86 -18.43
N GLY A 20 6.15 -22.50 -19.22
CA GLY A 20 4.70 -22.38 -19.12
C GLY A 20 4.17 -22.85 -17.76
N TRP A 21 4.60 -24.02 -17.30
CA TRP A 21 4.23 -24.55 -15.98
C TRP A 21 4.78 -23.71 -14.83
N TRP A 22 6.04 -23.29 -14.93
CA TRP A 22 6.65 -22.39 -13.97
C TRP A 22 5.87 -21.08 -13.87
N GLN A 23 5.52 -20.47 -15.01
CA GLN A 23 4.78 -19.22 -15.06
C GLN A 23 3.37 -19.40 -14.47
N PHE A 24 2.67 -20.46 -14.85
CA PHE A 24 1.34 -20.76 -14.31
C PHE A 24 1.37 -20.92 -12.79
N GLY A 25 2.23 -21.80 -12.27
CA GLY A 25 2.30 -22.13 -10.85
C GLY A 25 2.75 -20.96 -9.98
N THR A 26 3.84 -20.28 -10.36
CA THR A 26 4.38 -19.15 -9.60
C THR A 26 3.43 -17.96 -9.57
N CYS A 27 2.81 -17.63 -10.71
CA CYS A 27 1.88 -16.51 -10.78
C CYS A 27 0.55 -16.84 -10.11
N LEU A 28 0.05 -18.08 -10.18
CA LEU A 28 -1.16 -18.49 -9.47
C LEU A 28 -0.96 -18.39 -7.95
N PHE A 29 0.17 -18.90 -7.45
CA PHE A 29 0.52 -18.79 -6.04
C PHE A 29 0.59 -17.32 -5.62
N ALA A 30 1.30 -16.49 -6.39
CA ALA A 30 1.44 -15.07 -6.09
C ALA A 30 0.09 -14.33 -6.10
N PHE A 31 -0.79 -14.63 -7.04
CA PHE A 31 -2.16 -14.11 -7.08
C PHE A 31 -2.93 -14.44 -5.80
N VAL A 32 -2.98 -15.74 -5.42
CA VAL A 32 -3.71 -16.19 -4.23
C VAL A 32 -3.15 -15.55 -2.96
N ALA A 33 -1.82 -15.47 -2.85
CA ALA A 33 -1.17 -14.89 -1.68
C ALA A 33 -1.40 -13.36 -1.59
N LEU A 34 -1.27 -12.60 -2.69
CA LEU A 34 -1.61 -11.17 -2.71
C LEU A 34 -3.08 -10.94 -2.38
N LEU A 35 -3.99 -11.74 -2.91
CA LEU A 35 -5.42 -11.63 -2.62
C LEU A 35 -5.74 -11.99 -1.16
N SER A 36 -5.02 -12.96 -0.59
CA SER A 36 -5.18 -13.37 0.81
C SER A 36 -4.77 -12.25 1.78
N ILE A 37 -3.65 -11.56 1.51
CA ILE A 37 -3.23 -10.38 2.28
C ILE A 37 -4.30 -9.27 2.19
N TRP A 38 -4.82 -9.02 0.99
CA TRP A 38 -5.91 -8.07 0.81
C TRP A 38 -7.17 -8.47 1.60
N TRP A 39 -7.59 -9.74 1.52
CA TRP A 39 -8.80 -10.22 2.19
C TRP A 39 -8.74 -9.99 3.71
N HIS A 40 -7.58 -10.23 4.32
CA HIS A 40 -7.41 -10.12 5.78
C HIS A 40 -7.16 -8.69 6.24
N ILE A 41 -6.40 -7.90 5.48
CA ILE A 41 -5.92 -6.58 5.90
C ILE A 41 -6.49 -5.47 5.00
N GLY A 42 -6.31 -5.59 3.68
CA GLY A 42 -6.71 -4.60 2.66
C GLY A 42 -8.22 -4.27 2.61
N LYS A 43 -9.08 -5.28 2.78
CA LYS A 43 -10.54 -5.15 2.69
C LYS A 43 -11.10 -4.14 3.70
N LYS A 44 -10.56 -4.11 4.92
CA LYS A 44 -11.01 -3.18 5.97
C LYS A 44 -10.65 -1.73 5.68
N GLN A 45 -9.66 -1.50 4.81
CA GLN A 45 -9.21 -0.16 4.43
C GLN A 45 -9.70 0.27 3.03
N ASN A 46 -10.55 -0.53 2.39
CA ASN A 46 -11.01 -0.32 1.01
C ASN A 46 -9.83 -0.13 0.03
N ASP A 47 -8.67 -0.75 0.25
CA ASP A 47 -7.54 -0.64 -0.68
C ASP A 47 -7.70 -1.65 -1.82
N PHE A 48 -8.28 -1.21 -2.94
CA PHE A 48 -8.42 -2.06 -4.13
C PHE A 48 -7.15 -2.11 -5.00
N GLY A 49 -6.13 -1.30 -4.70
CA GLY A 49 -4.87 -1.30 -5.45
C GLY A 49 -4.22 -2.68 -5.47
N GLN A 50 -4.19 -3.33 -4.30
CA GLN A 50 -3.66 -4.70 -4.18
C GLN A 50 -4.46 -5.73 -4.99
N VAL A 51 -5.78 -5.56 -5.13
CA VAL A 51 -6.61 -6.45 -5.95
C VAL A 51 -6.23 -6.33 -7.42
N TRP A 52 -6.05 -5.10 -7.91
CA TRP A 52 -5.60 -4.85 -9.28
C TRP A 52 -4.20 -5.42 -9.54
N LEU A 53 -3.27 -5.28 -8.60
CA LEU A 53 -1.95 -5.93 -8.70
C LEU A 53 -2.06 -7.46 -8.70
N ALA A 54 -2.94 -8.06 -7.91
CA ALA A 54 -3.16 -9.50 -7.94
C ALA A 54 -3.72 -9.96 -9.30
N LEU A 55 -4.71 -9.23 -9.84
CA LEU A 55 -5.30 -9.53 -11.16
C LEU A 55 -4.26 -9.41 -12.30
N SER A 56 -3.32 -8.47 -12.19
CA SER A 56 -2.22 -8.38 -13.18
C SER A 56 -1.38 -9.66 -13.19
N VAL A 57 -1.04 -10.20 -12.02
CA VAL A 57 -0.28 -11.44 -11.89
C VAL A 57 -1.10 -12.65 -12.37
N LEU A 58 -2.42 -12.64 -12.17
CA LEU A 58 -3.31 -13.68 -12.69
C LEU A 58 -3.29 -13.76 -14.23
N CYS A 59 -3.19 -12.63 -14.93
CA CYS A 59 -3.01 -12.62 -16.40
C CYS A 59 -1.75 -13.39 -16.83
N TRP A 60 -0.66 -13.27 -16.07
CA TRP A 60 0.53 -14.07 -16.35
C TRP A 60 0.31 -15.55 -16.08
N SER A 61 -0.45 -15.92 -15.04
CA SER A 61 -0.79 -17.32 -14.80
C SER A 61 -1.53 -17.93 -16.00
N PHE A 62 -2.55 -17.25 -16.52
CA PHE A 62 -3.27 -17.70 -17.71
C PHE A 62 -2.41 -17.71 -18.98
N SER A 63 -1.53 -16.72 -19.15
CA SER A 63 -0.53 -16.75 -20.23
C SER A 63 0.37 -17.99 -20.15
N GLY A 64 0.72 -18.47 -18.94
CA GLY A 64 1.50 -19.70 -18.76
C GLY A 64 0.74 -20.95 -19.22
N LEU A 65 -0.57 -21.04 -18.94
CA LEU A 65 -1.41 -22.13 -19.45
C LEU A 65 -1.49 -22.13 -20.97
N VAL A 66 -1.55 -20.95 -21.59
CA VAL A 66 -1.51 -20.83 -23.04
C VAL A 66 -0.18 -21.36 -23.59
N GLU A 67 0.96 -21.03 -22.98
CA GLU A 67 2.25 -21.61 -23.38
C GLU A 67 2.25 -23.13 -23.32
N VAL A 68 1.74 -23.72 -22.22
CA VAL A 68 1.66 -25.19 -22.07
C VAL A 68 0.75 -25.80 -23.13
N TYR A 69 -0.43 -25.21 -23.36
CA TYR A 69 -1.38 -25.69 -24.36
C TYR A 69 -0.79 -25.67 -25.77
N PHE A 70 -0.04 -24.62 -26.12
CA PHE A 70 0.58 -24.50 -27.44
C PHE A 70 1.93 -25.22 -27.59
N ALA A 71 2.56 -25.67 -26.50
CA ALA A 71 3.85 -26.37 -26.53
C ALA A 71 3.80 -27.71 -27.29
N GLU A 72 2.64 -28.36 -27.40
CA GLU A 72 2.47 -29.63 -28.11
C GLU A 72 2.13 -29.47 -29.60
N PHE A 73 1.78 -28.26 -30.05
CA PHE A 73 1.41 -28.02 -31.44
C PHE A 73 2.60 -27.55 -32.29
N PRO A 74 2.71 -28.01 -33.55
CA PRO A 74 3.80 -27.61 -34.44
C PRO A 74 3.80 -26.08 -34.71
N PRO A 75 4.96 -25.51 -35.08
CA PRO A 75 5.22 -24.06 -35.14
C PRO A 75 4.37 -23.26 -36.16
N GLU A 76 3.45 -23.89 -36.88
CA GLU A 76 2.52 -23.22 -37.80
C GLU A 76 1.41 -22.43 -37.08
N LYS A 77 1.20 -22.63 -35.76
CA LYS A 77 0.25 -21.85 -34.93
C LYS A 77 0.86 -20.60 -34.26
N THR A 78 1.97 -20.07 -34.79
CA THR A 78 2.66 -18.88 -34.27
C THR A 78 1.81 -17.61 -34.11
N PRO A 79 0.89 -17.25 -35.04
CA PRO A 79 0.16 -15.97 -34.92
C PRO A 79 -0.82 -15.97 -33.75
N LEU A 80 -1.40 -17.14 -33.46
CA LEU A 80 -2.39 -17.32 -32.41
C LEU A 80 -1.74 -17.24 -31.01
N LEU A 81 -0.62 -17.94 -30.84
CA LEU A 81 0.16 -17.91 -29.60
C LEU A 81 0.67 -16.49 -29.28
N ASP A 82 1.23 -15.81 -30.27
CA ASP A 82 1.72 -14.44 -30.11
C ASP A 82 0.57 -13.46 -29.81
N GLY A 83 -0.59 -13.64 -30.45
CA GLY A 83 -1.78 -12.87 -30.14
C GLY A 83 -2.21 -13.01 -28.68
N PHE A 84 -2.32 -14.24 -28.16
CA PHE A 84 -2.66 -14.46 -26.75
C PHE A 84 -1.61 -13.87 -25.80
N ARG A 85 -0.32 -14.02 -26.11
CA ARG A 85 0.78 -13.41 -25.33
C ARG A 85 0.60 -11.89 -25.23
N SER A 86 0.35 -11.22 -26.35
CA SER A 86 0.13 -9.77 -26.38
C SER A 86 -1.15 -9.36 -25.64
N VAL A 87 -2.26 -10.11 -25.77
CA VAL A 87 -3.50 -9.85 -25.03
C VAL A 87 -3.28 -9.91 -23.53
N PHE A 88 -2.69 -10.99 -23.00
CA PHE A 88 -2.43 -11.10 -21.56
C PHE A 88 -1.43 -10.06 -21.05
N SER A 89 -0.45 -9.67 -21.88
CA SER A 89 0.50 -8.58 -21.58
C SER A 89 -0.21 -7.22 -21.44
N LEU A 90 -1.14 -6.92 -22.35
CA LEU A 90 -1.95 -5.70 -22.30
C LEU A 90 -2.84 -5.65 -21.06
N PHE A 91 -3.54 -6.75 -20.74
CA PHE A 91 -4.37 -6.82 -19.52
C PHE A 91 -3.53 -6.71 -18.24
N ASN A 92 -2.36 -7.37 -18.19
CA ASN A 92 -1.43 -7.22 -17.07
C ASN A 92 -1.05 -5.75 -16.86
N SER A 93 -0.65 -5.07 -17.93
CA SER A 93 -0.25 -3.66 -17.89
C SER A 93 -1.41 -2.75 -17.47
N LEU A 94 -2.62 -2.99 -17.99
CA LEU A 94 -3.83 -2.25 -17.63
C LEU A 94 -4.14 -2.38 -16.14
N PHE A 95 -4.09 -3.60 -15.60
CA PHE A 95 -4.36 -3.83 -14.18
C PHE A 95 -3.30 -3.17 -13.28
N ILE A 96 -2.03 -3.14 -13.68
CA ILE A 96 -1.01 -2.38 -12.94
C ILE A 96 -1.35 -0.88 -12.94
N LEU A 97 -1.72 -0.31 -14.08
CA LEU A 97 -2.09 1.10 -14.19
C LEU A 97 -3.38 1.44 -13.41
N LEU A 98 -4.35 0.53 -13.35
CA LEU A 98 -5.56 0.67 -12.53
C LEU A 98 -5.27 0.61 -11.03
N ALA A 99 -4.16 -0.02 -10.62
CA ALA A 99 -3.74 -0.03 -9.23
C ALA A 99 -3.20 1.34 -8.75
N LEU A 100 -2.60 2.14 -9.65
CA LEU A 100 -1.87 3.35 -9.26
C LEU A 100 -2.67 4.40 -8.46
N PRO A 101 -3.96 4.70 -8.77
CA PRO A 101 -4.74 5.66 -7.98
C PRO A 101 -4.90 5.31 -6.50
N TRP A 102 -4.74 4.03 -6.15
CA TRP A 102 -4.86 3.52 -4.80
C TRP A 102 -3.56 3.68 -3.98
N PHE A 103 -2.44 4.03 -4.62
CA PHE A 103 -1.18 4.23 -3.90
C PHE A 103 -1.26 5.47 -3.02
N ARG A 104 -0.91 5.31 -1.74
CA ARG A 104 -0.91 6.39 -0.74
C ARG A 104 0.10 7.50 -1.08
N TYR A 105 1.27 7.11 -1.57
CA TYR A 105 2.39 8.01 -1.85
C TYR A 105 2.64 8.05 -3.36
N LEU A 106 2.14 9.10 -4.01
CA LEU A 106 2.39 9.39 -5.42
C LEU A 106 3.37 10.58 -5.55
N PRO A 107 4.21 10.63 -6.59
CA PRO A 107 5.02 11.81 -6.84
C PRO A 107 4.11 12.98 -7.24
N GLN A 108 4.39 14.17 -6.71
CA GLN A 108 3.53 15.36 -6.84
C GLN A 108 3.15 15.69 -8.30
N SER A 109 4.07 15.49 -9.24
CA SER A 109 3.81 15.72 -10.68
C SER A 109 2.80 14.75 -11.29
N LEU A 110 2.75 13.50 -10.81
CA LEU A 110 1.83 12.48 -11.34
C LEU A 110 0.54 12.36 -10.52
N GLU A 111 0.56 12.76 -9.25
CA GLU A 111 -0.59 12.68 -8.35
C GLU A 111 -1.82 13.38 -8.94
N SER A 112 -1.62 14.57 -9.51
CA SER A 112 -2.68 15.36 -10.15
C SER A 112 -3.28 14.70 -11.39
N ILE A 113 -2.56 13.78 -12.05
CA ILE A 113 -3.03 13.07 -13.25
C ILE A 113 -3.69 11.76 -12.85
N ILE A 114 -3.04 10.99 -11.97
CA ILE A 114 -3.45 9.64 -11.58
C ILE A 114 -4.73 9.67 -10.74
N LYS A 115 -4.92 10.69 -9.88
CA LYS A 115 -6.13 10.82 -9.05
C LYS A 115 -7.32 11.43 -9.78
N LEU A 116 -7.19 11.77 -11.07
CA LEU A 116 -8.33 12.27 -11.85
C LEU A 116 -9.39 11.17 -11.99
N LYS A 117 -10.67 11.57 -11.93
CA LYS A 117 -11.80 10.69 -12.22
C LYS A 117 -11.71 10.04 -13.61
N TYR A 118 -11.02 10.69 -14.54
CA TYR A 118 -10.81 10.23 -15.92
C TYR A 118 -9.59 9.32 -16.10
N TRP A 119 -8.83 8.99 -15.04
CA TRP A 119 -7.65 8.14 -15.14
C TRP A 119 -7.92 6.83 -15.88
N SER A 120 -9.03 6.14 -15.55
CA SER A 120 -9.43 4.90 -16.23
C SER A 120 -9.66 5.09 -17.74
N ILE A 121 -10.08 6.28 -18.18
CA ILE A 121 -10.23 6.59 -19.61
C ILE A 121 -8.87 6.87 -20.24
N ILE A 122 -8.01 7.63 -19.55
CA ILE A 122 -6.64 7.97 -20.02
C ILE A 122 -5.82 6.71 -20.29
N ILE A 123 -5.90 5.70 -19.42
CA ILE A 123 -5.18 4.43 -19.61
C ILE A 123 -5.97 3.42 -20.45
N GLY A 124 -7.31 3.52 -20.46
CA GLY A 124 -8.21 2.60 -21.15
C GLY A 124 -8.26 2.85 -22.66
N LEU A 125 -8.17 4.11 -23.10
CA LEU A 125 -8.18 4.43 -24.53
C LEU A 125 -6.92 3.90 -25.25
N PRO A 126 -5.68 4.12 -24.77
CA PRO A 126 -4.49 3.47 -25.34
C PRO A 126 -4.56 1.95 -25.27
N PHE A 127 -5.10 1.39 -24.18
CA PHE A 127 -5.31 -0.05 -24.06
C PHE A 127 -6.24 -0.59 -25.16
N LEU A 128 -7.39 0.06 -25.39
CA LEU A 128 -8.32 -0.33 -26.45
C LEU A 128 -7.67 -0.19 -27.84
N PHE A 129 -6.90 0.87 -28.05
CA PHE A 129 -6.17 1.10 -29.29
C PHE A 129 -5.12 0.01 -29.56
N SER A 130 -4.46 -0.53 -28.53
CA SER A 130 -3.55 -1.66 -28.67
C SER A 130 -4.27 -3.01 -28.74
N LEU A 131 -5.40 -3.18 -28.03
CA LEU A 131 -6.13 -4.45 -27.96
C LEU A 131 -6.87 -4.78 -29.25
N LEU A 132 -7.57 -3.81 -29.85
CA LEU A 132 -8.41 -4.06 -31.03
C LEU A 132 -7.61 -4.60 -32.23
N PRO A 133 -6.45 -4.03 -32.61
CA PRO A 133 -5.59 -4.61 -33.64
C PRO A 133 -5.08 -6.01 -33.27
N THR A 134 -4.82 -6.24 -31.98
CA THR A 134 -4.35 -7.54 -31.47
C THR A 134 -5.41 -8.63 -31.61
N LEU A 135 -6.65 -8.34 -31.25
CA LEU A 135 -7.77 -9.26 -31.44
C LEU A 135 -8.04 -9.50 -32.93
N ASN A 136 -7.95 -8.45 -33.76
CA ASN A 136 -8.12 -8.59 -35.20
C ASN A 136 -7.07 -9.53 -35.82
N LYS A 137 -5.81 -9.47 -35.35
CA LYS A 137 -4.74 -10.41 -35.76
C LYS A 137 -5.06 -11.86 -35.40
N ILE A 138 -5.55 -12.10 -34.18
CA ILE A 138 -5.96 -13.44 -33.73
C ILE A 138 -7.06 -14.02 -34.64
N ILE A 139 -8.03 -13.18 -35.04
CA ILE A 139 -9.19 -13.60 -35.85
C ILE A 139 -8.82 -13.77 -37.33
N MET A 140 -8.03 -12.86 -37.90
CA MET A 140 -7.72 -12.84 -39.34
C MET A 140 -6.46 -13.63 -39.72
N GLY A 141 -5.61 -14.01 -38.77
CA GLY A 141 -4.40 -14.79 -39.02
C GLY A 141 -3.32 -14.06 -39.84
N LYS A 142 -3.40 -12.73 -40.00
CA LYS A 142 -2.44 -11.93 -40.78
C LYS A 142 -1.31 -11.39 -39.89
N GLU A 143 -0.07 -11.54 -40.35
CA GLU A 143 1.10 -10.92 -39.72
C GLU A 143 1.11 -9.40 -39.98
N GLY A 144 1.18 -8.61 -38.91
CA GLY A 144 1.25 -7.14 -38.96
C GLY A 144 1.86 -6.58 -37.67
N PHE A 145 2.04 -5.25 -37.62
CA PHE A 145 2.66 -4.38 -36.59
C PHE A 145 2.20 -4.54 -35.12
N VAL A 146 1.43 -5.58 -34.81
CA VAL A 146 0.66 -5.75 -33.57
C VAL A 146 1.52 -6.08 -32.34
N ASN A 147 2.62 -6.83 -32.52
CA ASN A 147 3.54 -7.19 -31.43
C ASN A 147 4.38 -5.98 -30.93
N GLU A 148 4.23 -4.81 -31.53
CA GLU A 148 4.88 -3.57 -31.11
C GLU A 148 3.97 -2.76 -30.16
N LEU A 149 2.65 -2.81 -30.36
CA LEU A 149 1.69 -2.03 -29.58
C LEU A 149 1.57 -2.48 -28.11
N ASP A 150 1.75 -3.77 -27.82
CA ASP A 150 1.81 -4.27 -26.43
C ASP A 150 3.11 -3.82 -25.75
N VAL A 151 4.23 -3.79 -26.50
CA VAL A 151 5.51 -3.31 -26.00
C VAL A 151 5.43 -1.84 -25.60
N TYR A 152 4.88 -0.98 -26.46
CA TYR A 152 4.70 0.45 -26.14
C TYR A 152 3.86 0.66 -24.87
N TYR A 153 2.74 -0.07 -24.73
CA TYR A 153 1.89 0.04 -23.56
C TYR A 153 2.57 -0.48 -22.27
N SER A 154 3.36 -1.55 -22.39
CA SER A 154 4.15 -2.09 -21.27
C SER A 154 5.26 -1.14 -20.83
N VAL A 155 5.96 -0.49 -21.78
CA VAL A 155 6.99 0.52 -21.50
C VAL A 155 6.38 1.71 -20.76
N LEU A 156 5.24 2.22 -21.24
CA LEU A 156 4.49 3.28 -20.56
C LEU A 156 4.17 2.88 -19.12
N THR A 157 3.64 1.67 -18.94
CA THR A 157 3.29 1.13 -17.62
C THR A 157 4.50 1.05 -16.69
N LEU A 158 5.64 0.55 -17.17
CA LEU A 158 6.87 0.42 -16.40
C LEU A 158 7.43 1.78 -15.96
N VAL A 159 7.35 2.81 -16.80
CA VAL A 159 7.77 4.17 -16.44
C VAL A 159 6.92 4.72 -15.30
N PHE A 160 5.59 4.64 -15.42
CA PHE A 160 4.68 5.08 -14.34
C PHE A 160 4.93 4.29 -13.05
N LEU A 161 5.04 2.97 -13.17
CA LEU A 161 5.27 2.08 -12.03
C LEU A 161 6.60 2.39 -11.34
N GLY A 162 7.68 2.63 -12.07
CA GLY A 162 8.99 2.93 -11.50
C GLY A 162 9.02 4.23 -10.72
N LEU A 163 8.41 5.30 -11.27
CA LEU A 163 8.29 6.58 -10.59
C LEU A 163 7.46 6.47 -9.30
N VAL A 164 6.34 5.73 -9.35
CA VAL A 164 5.46 5.52 -8.20
C VAL A 164 6.13 4.66 -7.12
N LEU A 165 6.77 3.55 -7.49
CA LEU A 165 7.45 2.66 -6.54
C LEU A 165 8.62 3.35 -5.86
N TRP A 166 9.44 4.10 -6.60
CA TRP A 166 10.51 4.90 -6.02
C TRP A 166 9.99 5.84 -4.95
N HIS A 167 8.95 6.62 -5.28
CA HIS A 167 8.39 7.58 -4.33
C HIS A 167 7.75 6.88 -3.12
N SER A 168 7.01 5.80 -3.36
CA SER A 168 6.35 5.01 -2.32
C SER A 168 7.33 4.40 -1.33
N PHE A 169 8.34 3.67 -1.81
CA PHE A 169 9.35 3.06 -0.93
C PHE A 169 10.22 4.09 -0.22
N SER A 170 10.60 5.18 -0.90
CA SER A 170 11.39 6.26 -0.30
C SER A 170 10.64 6.95 0.84
N LYS A 171 9.35 7.26 0.67
CA LYS A 171 8.51 7.83 1.73
C LYS A 171 8.31 6.87 2.90
N ARG A 172 8.33 5.56 2.64
CA ARG A 172 8.29 4.50 3.66
C ARG A 172 9.65 4.18 4.29
N ARG A 173 10.70 4.95 3.98
CA ARG A 173 12.09 4.77 4.48
C ARG A 173 12.72 3.43 4.07
N LEU A 174 12.20 2.79 3.01
CA LEU A 174 12.71 1.54 2.46
C LEU A 174 13.59 1.81 1.23
N ILE A 175 14.68 2.56 1.43
CA ILE A 175 15.54 3.06 0.34
C ILE A 175 16.14 1.91 -0.48
N ALA A 176 16.57 0.83 0.17
CA ALA A 176 17.09 -0.35 -0.53
C ALA A 176 16.05 -0.98 -1.48
N MET A 177 14.78 -1.06 -1.05
CA MET A 177 13.68 -1.56 -1.90
C MET A 177 13.35 -0.59 -3.03
N ALA A 178 13.46 0.72 -2.79
CA ALA A 178 13.30 1.74 -3.83
C ALA A 178 14.34 1.57 -4.95
N ILE A 179 15.63 1.44 -4.59
CA ILE A 179 16.72 1.22 -5.54
C ILE A 179 16.53 -0.10 -6.29
N LEU A 180 16.23 -1.18 -5.57
CA LEU A 180 16.03 -2.50 -6.18
C LEU A 180 14.86 -2.48 -7.19
N SER A 181 13.79 -1.75 -6.88
CA SER A 181 12.66 -1.61 -7.80
C SER A 181 13.02 -0.88 -9.09
N LEU A 182 13.86 0.17 -9.01
CA LEU A 182 14.36 0.88 -10.20
C LEU A 182 15.29 0.00 -11.04
N ILE A 183 16.18 -0.76 -10.40
CA ILE A 183 17.06 -1.71 -11.10
C ILE A 183 16.23 -2.77 -11.82
N CYS A 184 15.26 -3.38 -11.14
CA CYS A 184 14.35 -4.36 -11.74
C CYS A 184 13.62 -3.78 -12.95
N ILE A 185 13.06 -2.58 -12.82
CA ILE A 185 12.33 -1.93 -13.92
C ILE A 185 13.26 -1.55 -15.06
N GLY A 186 14.49 -1.10 -14.77
CA GLY A 186 15.52 -0.82 -15.78
C GLY A 186 15.89 -2.05 -16.60
N ILE A 187 16.14 -3.19 -15.93
CA ILE A 187 16.40 -4.49 -16.60
C ILE A 187 15.19 -4.90 -17.46
N THR A 188 13.98 -4.67 -16.95
CA THR A 188 12.75 -4.99 -17.69
C THR A 188 12.62 -4.15 -18.96
N LEU A 189 12.83 -2.84 -18.85
CA LEU A 189 12.80 -1.94 -19.99
C LEU A 189 13.82 -2.35 -21.04
N LEU A 190 15.02 -2.75 -20.62
CA LEU A 190 16.05 -3.27 -21.52
C LEU A 190 15.57 -4.54 -22.25
N ALA A 191 14.94 -5.49 -21.54
CA ALA A 191 14.37 -6.68 -22.15
C ALA A 191 13.25 -6.37 -23.15
N GLN A 192 12.39 -5.39 -22.86
CA GLN A 192 11.35 -4.94 -23.79
C GLN A 192 11.93 -4.27 -25.04
N VAL A 193 13.02 -3.52 -24.90
CA VAL A 193 13.76 -2.96 -26.05
C VAL A 193 14.39 -4.07 -26.89
N TYR A 194 14.97 -5.10 -26.26
CA TYR A 194 15.51 -6.25 -27.00
C TYR A 194 14.43 -7.03 -27.77
N LYS A 195 13.20 -7.10 -27.25
CA LYS A 195 12.05 -7.67 -27.97
C LYS A 195 11.78 -6.94 -29.30
N LEU A 196 12.05 -5.63 -29.39
CA LEU A 196 11.89 -4.84 -30.62
C LEU A 196 13.03 -5.04 -31.63
N THR A 197 14.24 -5.41 -31.18
CA THR A 197 15.41 -5.59 -32.06
C THR A 197 15.51 -7.00 -32.64
N GLY A 198 14.58 -7.90 -32.30
CA GLY A 198 14.51 -9.25 -32.85
C GLY A 198 15.67 -10.17 -32.45
N SER A 199 16.45 -9.82 -31.43
CA SER A 199 17.60 -10.63 -31.00
C SER A 199 17.13 -11.86 -30.22
N ALA A 200 17.62 -13.05 -30.60
CA ALA A 200 17.24 -14.34 -30.02
C ALA A 200 17.87 -14.62 -28.64
N ILE A 201 18.38 -13.61 -27.94
CA ILE A 201 19.00 -13.80 -26.62
C ILE A 201 17.89 -14.15 -25.62
N ASN A 202 17.80 -15.44 -25.24
CA ASN A 202 17.02 -16.02 -24.13
C ASN A 202 15.87 -15.15 -23.57
N LEU A 203 14.95 -14.72 -24.46
CA LEU A 203 13.80 -13.88 -24.11
C LEU A 203 12.95 -14.53 -23.01
N THR A 204 12.86 -15.86 -23.02
CA THR A 204 12.19 -16.66 -22.00
C THR A 204 12.82 -16.50 -20.61
N LEU A 205 14.15 -16.55 -20.51
CA LEU A 205 14.87 -16.40 -19.25
C LEU A 205 14.73 -14.97 -18.69
N PHE A 206 14.89 -13.96 -19.56
CA PHE A 206 14.68 -12.56 -19.16
C PHE A 206 13.24 -12.31 -18.72
N SER A 207 12.25 -12.89 -19.41
CA SER A 207 10.85 -12.81 -19.01
C SER A 207 10.62 -13.47 -17.64
N ALA A 208 11.26 -14.60 -17.39
CA ALA A 208 11.15 -15.30 -16.11
C ALA A 208 11.74 -14.48 -14.94
N ILE A 209 12.96 -13.95 -15.11
CA ILE A 209 13.62 -13.10 -14.12
C ILE A 209 12.79 -11.84 -13.85
N PHE A 210 12.24 -11.23 -14.89
CA PHE A 210 11.40 -10.05 -14.75
C PHE A 210 10.14 -10.34 -13.93
N LYS A 211 9.36 -11.35 -14.33
CA LYS A 211 8.08 -11.66 -13.68
C LYS A 211 8.28 -11.98 -12.21
N THR A 212 9.31 -12.75 -11.85
CA THR A 212 9.63 -13.00 -10.43
C THR A 212 10.03 -11.75 -9.69
N SER A 213 10.91 -10.94 -10.27
CA SER A 213 11.36 -9.70 -9.62
C SER A 213 10.20 -8.72 -9.41
N LEU A 214 9.30 -8.59 -10.39
CA LEU A 214 8.11 -7.74 -10.25
C LEU A 214 7.12 -8.28 -9.20
N ILE A 215 6.87 -9.60 -9.19
CA ILE A 215 6.05 -10.24 -8.16
C ILE A 215 6.64 -9.98 -6.77
N MET A 216 7.95 -10.11 -6.61
CA MET A 216 8.63 -9.83 -5.34
C MET A 216 8.49 -8.37 -4.92
N ILE A 217 8.52 -7.43 -5.87
CA ILE A 217 8.27 -6.01 -5.62
C ILE A 217 6.82 -5.77 -5.18
N PHE A 218 5.83 -6.44 -5.77
CA PHE A 218 4.44 -6.33 -5.34
C PHE A 218 4.24 -6.88 -3.92
N PHE A 219 4.89 -7.99 -3.57
CA PHE A 219 4.90 -8.46 -2.18
C PHE A 219 5.59 -7.48 -1.24
N ALA A 220 6.74 -6.93 -1.63
CA ALA A 220 7.43 -5.93 -0.83
C ALA A 220 6.56 -4.69 -0.60
N LEU A 221 5.80 -4.26 -1.61
CA LEU A 221 4.86 -3.17 -1.50
C LEU A 221 3.73 -3.51 -0.51
N ALA A 222 3.09 -4.67 -0.68
CA ALA A 222 2.03 -5.14 0.22
C ALA A 222 2.53 -5.26 1.68
N LEU A 223 3.68 -5.88 1.89
CA LEU A 223 4.28 -6.04 3.22
C LEU A 223 4.75 -4.71 3.81
N SER A 224 5.28 -3.79 3.01
CA SER A 224 5.64 -2.45 3.49
C SER A 224 4.43 -1.67 3.98
N TRP A 225 3.26 -1.88 3.36
CA TRP A 225 2.01 -1.31 3.83
C TRP A 225 1.54 -1.96 5.13
N VAL A 226 1.63 -3.28 5.26
CA VAL A 226 1.33 -3.99 6.52
C VAL A 226 2.24 -3.50 7.65
N LYS A 227 3.53 -3.31 7.37
CA LYS A 227 4.50 -2.71 8.30
C LYS A 227 4.07 -1.31 8.72
N GLU A 228 3.76 -0.43 7.76
CA GLU A 228 3.28 0.94 8.04
C GLU A 228 2.01 0.92 8.90
N LEU A 229 1.09 -0.02 8.66
CA LEU A 229 -0.10 -0.18 9.48
C LEU A 229 0.24 -0.62 10.90
N SER A 230 1.17 -1.58 11.05
CA SER A 230 1.62 -2.06 12.37
C SER A 230 2.37 -0.98 13.17
N GLU A 231 3.18 -0.15 12.51
CA GLU A 231 3.95 0.94 13.14
C GLU A 231 3.07 2.14 13.53
N ASN A 232 1.86 2.22 12.98
CA ASN A 232 0.85 3.20 13.37
C ASN A 232 -0.13 2.68 14.43
N THR A 233 0.11 1.49 14.99
CA THR A 233 -0.67 0.96 16.11
C THR A 233 -0.37 1.76 17.37
N ILE A 234 -1.42 2.06 18.11
CA ILE A 234 -1.31 2.80 19.38
C ILE A 234 -0.76 1.85 20.45
N PRO A 235 0.31 2.25 21.17
CA PRO A 235 0.91 1.38 22.18
C PRO A 235 -0.05 1.12 23.35
N PRO A 236 0.17 0.04 24.11
CA PRO A 236 -0.58 -0.18 25.34
C PRO A 236 -0.21 0.88 26.40
N PRO A 237 -1.08 1.14 27.39
CA PRO A 237 -0.91 2.21 28.38
C PRO A 237 0.43 2.16 29.14
N GLU A 238 0.95 0.96 29.39
CA GLU A 238 2.16 0.70 30.15
C GLU A 238 3.43 1.13 29.39
N ASN A 239 3.36 1.16 28.06
CA ASN A 239 4.48 1.53 27.20
C ASN A 239 4.41 2.99 26.74
N LEU A 240 3.24 3.64 26.89
CA LEU A 240 3.06 5.03 26.51
C LEU A 240 3.63 5.96 27.59
N MET A 241 4.56 6.83 27.20
CA MET A 241 5.08 7.90 28.05
C MET A 241 4.66 9.27 27.53
N ILE A 242 4.29 10.16 28.43
CA ILE A 242 3.83 11.51 28.10
C ILE A 242 4.69 12.55 28.81
N ALA A 243 5.17 13.54 28.07
CA ALA A 243 5.87 14.69 28.63
C ALA A 243 5.28 16.01 28.13
N PHE A 244 5.00 16.93 29.07
CA PHE A 244 4.44 18.24 28.78
C PHE A 244 5.58 19.25 28.59
N LEU A 245 5.62 19.90 27.42
CA LEU A 245 6.67 20.85 27.06
C LEU A 245 6.05 22.19 26.66
N THR A 246 6.58 23.28 27.21
CA THR A 246 6.18 24.64 26.82
C THR A 246 7.39 25.34 26.20
N LYS A 247 7.27 25.74 24.93
CA LYS A 247 8.30 26.51 24.22
C LYS A 247 7.77 27.92 23.96
N ARG A 248 8.58 28.93 24.26
CA ARG A 248 8.27 30.32 23.96
C ARG A 248 9.06 30.73 22.71
N LYS A 249 8.36 31.10 21.65
CA LYS A 249 8.97 31.57 20.40
C LYS A 249 8.47 32.97 20.13
N GLU A 250 9.33 33.97 20.37
CA GLU A 250 9.14 35.42 20.19
C GLU A 250 7.78 35.98 20.68
N ASP A 251 6.67 35.69 19.99
CA ASP A 251 5.32 36.19 20.30
C ASP A 251 4.25 35.09 20.56
N LYS A 252 4.63 33.80 20.51
CA LYS A 252 3.70 32.67 20.72
C LYS A 252 4.24 31.66 21.73
N VAL A 253 3.34 31.22 22.61
CA VAL A 253 3.58 30.10 23.55
C VAL A 253 3.09 28.82 22.89
N GLU A 254 4.03 27.98 22.48
CA GLU A 254 3.76 26.65 21.93
C GLU A 254 3.64 25.65 23.07
N ARG A 255 2.49 24.97 23.13
CA ARG A 255 2.20 23.90 24.08
C ARG A 255 2.32 22.56 23.37
N LEU A 256 3.40 21.84 23.65
CA LEU A 256 3.77 20.61 22.99
C LEU A 256 3.60 19.44 23.96
N LEU A 257 2.96 18.38 23.47
CA LEU A 257 2.92 17.09 24.14
C LEU A 257 3.89 16.15 23.43
N GLN A 258 4.89 15.67 24.15
CA GLN A 258 5.79 14.64 23.69
C GLN A 258 5.24 13.27 24.10
N LEU A 259 5.08 12.37 23.13
CA LEU A 259 4.59 11.01 23.30
C LEU A 259 5.68 10.01 22.92
N LYS A 260 6.08 9.13 23.84
CA LYS A 260 7.04 8.03 23.58
C LYS A 260 6.36 6.67 23.75
N GLY A 261 6.95 5.64 23.15
CA GLY A 261 6.43 4.26 23.23
C GLY A 261 5.78 3.74 21.94
N PHE A 262 5.70 4.56 20.89
CA PHE A 262 5.32 4.09 19.55
C PHE A 262 6.45 3.25 18.95
N SER A 263 6.10 2.22 18.18
CA SER A 263 7.08 1.42 17.45
C SER A 263 7.77 2.26 16.36
N GLY A 264 9.10 2.19 16.27
CA GLY A 264 9.89 2.83 15.23
C GLY A 264 10.57 4.15 15.64
N GLU A 265 9.81 5.20 15.94
CA GLU A 265 10.34 6.52 16.33
C GLU A 265 10.29 6.75 17.84
N ASN A 266 11.42 7.22 18.39
CA ASN A 266 11.63 7.34 19.83
C ASN A 266 10.76 8.41 20.50
N GLU A 267 10.27 9.44 19.80
CA GLU A 267 9.49 10.54 20.40
C GLU A 267 8.63 11.22 19.33
N ARG A 268 7.31 11.36 19.57
CA ARG A 268 6.38 12.11 18.69
C ARG A 268 5.93 13.37 19.41
N PHE A 269 5.85 14.51 18.71
CA PHE A 269 5.40 15.78 19.28
C PHE A 269 4.04 16.18 18.70
N VAL A 270 3.09 16.51 19.57
CA VAL A 270 1.77 17.02 19.21
C VAL A 270 1.59 18.43 19.76
N GLN A 271 1.26 19.37 18.90
CA GLN A 271 0.88 20.73 19.32
C GLN A 271 -0.59 20.75 19.73
N LEU A 272 -0.87 21.16 20.95
CA LEU A 272 -2.22 21.27 21.50
C LEU A 272 -2.62 22.74 21.69
N THR A 273 -3.93 23.01 21.62
CA THR A 273 -4.48 24.30 22.06
C THR A 273 -4.35 24.45 23.57
N ALA A 274 -4.45 25.67 24.08
CA ALA A 274 -4.35 25.96 25.52
C ALA A 274 -5.32 25.10 26.35
N THR A 275 -6.58 25.03 25.95
CA THR A 275 -7.62 24.27 26.66
C THR A 275 -7.37 22.76 26.64
N GLN A 276 -6.94 22.21 25.50
CA GLN A 276 -6.63 20.79 25.36
C GLN A 276 -5.39 20.40 26.19
N PHE A 277 -4.37 21.25 26.19
CA PHE A 277 -3.14 21.03 26.95
C PHE A 277 -3.42 21.05 28.46
N GLU A 278 -4.13 22.06 28.96
CA GLU A 278 -4.47 22.13 30.38
C GLU A 278 -5.39 20.98 30.80
N LEU A 279 -6.37 20.58 29.98
CA LEU A 279 -7.22 19.42 30.28
C LEU A 279 -6.40 18.14 30.47
N LEU A 280 -5.50 17.83 29.53
CA LEU A 280 -4.65 16.64 29.62
C LEU A 280 -3.66 16.75 30.80
N ARG A 281 -3.17 17.96 31.09
CA ARG A 281 -2.31 18.24 32.24
C ARG A 281 -3.04 18.03 33.57
N SER A 282 -4.31 18.41 33.68
CA SER A 282 -5.14 18.15 34.87
C SER A 282 -5.30 16.65 35.13
N PHE A 283 -5.50 15.83 34.09
CA PHE A 283 -5.49 14.37 34.21
C PHE A 283 -4.14 13.86 34.74
N ALA A 284 -3.03 14.36 34.19
CA ALA A 284 -1.68 13.97 34.57
C ALA A 284 -1.33 14.35 36.02
N GLN A 285 -1.66 15.57 36.43
CA GLN A 285 -1.48 16.05 37.81
C GLN A 285 -2.32 15.23 38.78
N ARG A 286 -3.60 14.98 38.46
CA ARG A 286 -4.48 14.15 39.30
C ARG A 286 -3.91 12.75 39.50
N LYS A 287 -3.32 12.16 38.46
CA LYS A 287 -2.69 10.83 38.51
C LYS A 287 -1.40 10.80 39.35
N LYS A 288 -0.61 11.88 39.36
CA LYS A 288 0.68 11.94 40.06
C LYS A 288 0.57 12.37 41.53
N GLU A 289 -0.27 13.36 41.80
CA GLU A 289 -0.27 14.08 43.09
C GLU A 289 -1.40 13.62 44.01
N PHE A 290 -2.50 13.07 43.47
CA PHE A 290 -3.72 12.81 44.22
C PHE A 290 -4.07 11.31 44.23
N GLY A 291 -4.51 10.79 45.38
CA GLY A 291 -4.94 9.40 45.53
C GLY A 291 -6.27 9.06 44.83
N ASP A 292 -7.14 10.06 44.57
CA ASP A 292 -8.34 9.92 43.72
C ASP A 292 -8.03 10.49 42.33
N ASP A 293 -7.70 9.61 41.39
CA ASP A 293 -7.25 9.94 40.03
C ASP A 293 -8.39 10.19 39.03
N TRP A 294 -9.64 10.22 39.51
CA TRP A 294 -10.82 10.41 38.69
C TRP A 294 -11.21 11.88 38.55
N LEU A 295 -11.40 12.32 37.30
CA LEU A 295 -12.04 13.59 36.95
C LEU A 295 -13.52 13.38 36.61
N GLU A 296 -14.39 14.30 37.03
CA GLU A 296 -15.83 14.21 36.81
C GLU A 296 -16.33 15.14 35.69
N VAL A 297 -17.09 14.57 34.76
CA VAL A 297 -17.72 15.31 33.65
C VAL A 297 -19.04 15.92 34.08
N LYS A 298 -19.21 17.22 33.82
CA LYS A 298 -20.46 17.95 34.08
C LYS A 298 -21.62 17.36 33.26
N PRO A 299 -22.77 17.06 33.89
CA PRO A 299 -23.91 16.53 33.16
C PRO A 299 -24.63 17.62 32.36
N LYS A 300 -25.12 17.24 31.18
CA LYS A 300 -25.95 18.13 30.34
C LYS A 300 -27.30 18.44 31.00
N ASN A 301 -27.87 17.47 31.69
CA ASN A 301 -29.18 17.57 32.32
C ASN A 301 -29.00 17.63 33.85
N ASN A 302 -29.55 18.67 34.48
CA ASN A 302 -29.54 18.91 35.93
C ASN A 302 -28.14 18.90 36.58
N PRO A 303 -27.23 19.81 36.21
CA PRO A 303 -25.99 20.01 36.96
C PRO A 303 -26.32 20.51 38.37
N ALA A 304 -25.69 19.92 39.38
CA ALA A 304 -25.84 20.39 40.75
C ALA A 304 -25.24 21.80 40.86
N LYS A 305 -26.05 22.78 41.29
CA LYS A 305 -25.69 24.21 41.27
C LYS A 305 -24.41 24.55 42.05
N ASN A 306 -24.07 23.77 43.06
CA ASN A 306 -22.92 24.01 43.94
C ASN A 306 -21.80 22.96 43.81
N LYS A 307 -21.86 22.09 42.79
CA LYS A 307 -20.83 21.07 42.57
C LYS A 307 -19.82 21.57 41.54
N HIS A 308 -18.54 21.58 41.92
CA HIS A 308 -17.45 21.79 40.98
C HIS A 308 -17.25 20.54 40.12
N TYR A 309 -17.13 20.71 38.81
CA TYR A 309 -16.88 19.64 37.85
C TYR A 309 -15.56 19.93 37.15
N ASP A 310 -14.73 18.90 37.00
CA ASP A 310 -13.39 19.05 36.41
C ASP A 310 -13.46 19.24 34.88
N ILE A 311 -14.48 18.68 34.22
CA ILE A 311 -14.63 18.68 32.75
C ILE A 311 -16.00 19.27 32.38
N ALA A 312 -16.03 20.28 31.51
CA ALA A 312 -17.27 21.01 31.22
C ALA A 312 -18.25 20.21 30.35
N ASP A 313 -17.75 19.40 29.41
CA ASP A 313 -18.58 18.54 28.57
C ASP A 313 -17.78 17.32 28.03
N TYR A 314 -18.49 16.28 27.60
CA TYR A 314 -17.85 15.08 27.01
C TYR A 314 -17.19 15.36 25.64
N ASN A 315 -17.60 16.42 24.94
CA ASN A 315 -16.99 16.79 23.67
C ASN A 315 -15.57 17.34 23.85
N GLU A 316 -15.19 17.85 25.02
CA GLU A 316 -13.80 18.24 25.31
C GLU A 316 -12.83 17.07 25.13
N ILE A 317 -13.21 15.89 25.64
CA ILE A 317 -12.42 14.66 25.50
C ILE A 317 -12.37 14.23 24.03
N LYS A 318 -13.51 14.31 23.33
CA LYS A 318 -13.56 14.02 21.90
C LYS A 318 -12.65 14.97 21.10
N ARG A 319 -12.68 16.27 21.39
CA ARG A 319 -11.83 17.28 20.76
C ARG A 319 -10.35 17.05 21.06
N LEU A 320 -10.01 16.65 22.28
CA LEU A 320 -8.65 16.28 22.67
C LEU A 320 -8.15 15.06 21.91
N LEU A 321 -8.94 13.97 21.87
CA LEU A 321 -8.58 12.76 21.13
C LEU A 321 -8.37 13.04 19.64
N VAL A 322 -9.26 13.83 19.01
CA VAL A 322 -9.11 14.22 17.61
C VAL A 322 -7.85 15.04 17.38
N ALA A 323 -7.54 16.02 18.25
CA ALA A 323 -6.32 16.82 18.12
C ALA A 323 -5.04 15.97 18.29
N LEU A 324 -5.06 14.99 19.20
CA LEU A 324 -3.96 14.04 19.36
C LEU A 324 -3.76 13.19 18.10
N LEU A 325 -4.85 12.67 17.52
CA LEU A 325 -4.79 11.87 16.29
C LEU A 325 -4.34 12.70 15.07
N ASP A 326 -4.88 13.92 14.93
CA ASP A 326 -4.47 14.85 13.87
C ASP A 326 -2.99 15.22 14.01
N GLY A 327 -2.49 15.39 15.23
CA GLY A 327 -1.07 15.63 15.49
C GLY A 327 -0.17 14.42 15.28
N LEU A 328 -0.65 13.21 15.61
CA LEU A 328 0.13 11.96 15.52
C LEU A 328 0.20 11.38 14.11
N PHE A 329 -0.89 11.51 13.33
CA PHE A 329 -1.05 10.83 12.04
C PHE A 329 -1.32 11.81 10.90
N GLY A 330 -1.69 13.06 11.19
CA GLY A 330 -2.16 14.04 10.21
C GLY A 330 -3.68 14.01 10.05
N LYS A 331 -4.26 15.18 9.76
CA LYS A 331 -5.71 15.33 9.56
C LYS A 331 -6.20 14.47 8.39
N GLY A 332 -7.17 13.60 8.65
CA GLY A 332 -7.76 12.68 7.66
C GLY A 332 -6.97 11.40 7.41
N ASN A 333 -5.83 11.19 8.10
CA ASN A 333 -4.99 10.01 7.98
C ASN A 333 -5.22 8.95 9.06
N TRP A 334 -6.27 9.11 9.87
CA TRP A 334 -6.66 8.19 10.93
C TRP A 334 -8.12 7.77 10.77
N SER A 335 -8.45 6.62 11.34
CA SER A 335 -9.80 6.04 11.32
C SER A 335 -10.28 5.75 12.73
N LYS A 336 -11.62 5.67 12.89
CA LYS A 336 -12.23 5.49 14.20
C LYS A 336 -11.82 4.16 14.85
N ASP A 337 -11.85 3.08 14.09
CA ASP A 337 -11.66 1.72 14.63
C ASP A 337 -10.18 1.37 14.86
N ILE A 338 -9.28 1.89 14.02
CA ILE A 338 -7.84 1.60 14.12
C ILE A 338 -7.14 2.56 15.10
N HIS A 339 -7.61 3.81 15.20
CA HIS A 339 -6.87 4.83 15.95
C HIS A 339 -7.72 5.47 17.05
N LEU A 340 -8.95 5.90 16.80
CA LEU A 340 -9.70 6.65 17.81
C LEU A 340 -10.12 5.80 19.01
N ASN A 341 -10.71 4.64 18.77
CA ASN A 341 -11.12 3.76 19.87
C ASN A 341 -9.90 3.22 20.63
N PRO A 342 -8.83 2.74 19.96
CA PRO A 342 -7.63 2.31 20.67
C PRO A 342 -6.94 3.45 21.42
N LEU A 343 -6.86 4.68 20.88
CA LEU A 343 -6.31 5.82 21.61
C LEU A 343 -7.10 6.11 22.89
N LYS A 344 -8.42 6.09 22.76
CA LYS A 344 -9.33 6.34 23.88
C LYS A 344 -9.14 5.29 24.97
N GLU A 345 -9.06 4.00 24.60
CA GLU A 345 -8.89 2.87 25.52
C GLU A 345 -7.49 2.81 26.14
N THR A 346 -6.47 3.28 25.41
CA THR A 346 -5.10 3.41 25.91
C THR A 346 -4.95 4.59 26.87
N LEU A 347 -5.53 5.75 26.55
CA LEU A 347 -5.36 6.97 27.37
C LEU A 347 -6.31 7.01 28.56
N PHE A 348 -7.56 6.59 28.39
CA PHE A 348 -8.63 6.84 29.34
C PHE A 348 -9.32 5.57 29.81
N GLU A 349 -9.64 5.55 31.09
CA GLU A 349 -10.52 4.55 31.70
C GLU A 349 -11.82 5.23 32.14
N LEU A 350 -12.96 4.60 31.82
CA LEU A 350 -14.30 5.03 32.21
C LEU A 350 -14.76 4.20 33.41
N SER A 351 -15.31 4.84 34.44
CA SER A 351 -15.77 4.11 35.63
C SER A 351 -17.02 3.28 35.34
N SER A 352 -16.95 1.99 35.62
CA SER A 352 -18.09 1.05 35.49
C SER A 352 -19.21 1.30 36.50
N LYS A 353 -18.89 1.90 37.66
CA LYS A 353 -19.85 2.19 38.74
C LYS A 353 -20.40 3.62 38.71
N ARG A 354 -19.76 4.54 37.97
CA ARG A 354 -20.10 5.97 37.91
C ARG A 354 -19.91 6.49 36.49
N GLU A 355 -20.98 6.55 35.70
CA GLU A 355 -21.01 6.83 34.24
C GLU A 355 -20.36 8.16 33.76
N ARG A 356 -19.74 8.94 34.65
CA ARG A 356 -19.22 10.30 34.36
C ARG A 356 -17.84 10.56 34.93
N LYS A 357 -17.20 9.55 35.52
CA LYS A 357 -15.83 9.65 35.99
C LYS A 357 -14.87 9.06 34.96
N ILE A 358 -13.82 9.81 34.66
CA ILE A 358 -12.78 9.44 33.69
C ILE A 358 -11.43 9.64 34.35
N ARG A 359 -10.49 8.72 34.13
CA ARG A 359 -9.13 8.85 34.61
C ARG A 359 -8.11 8.50 33.53
N LEU A 360 -6.88 8.91 33.74
CA LEU A 360 -5.76 8.51 32.88
C LEU A 360 -5.35 7.08 33.20
N ARG A 361 -5.21 6.25 32.15
CA ARG A 361 -4.79 4.85 32.27
C ARG A 361 -3.26 4.70 32.25
N ILE A 362 -2.53 5.69 31.73
CA ILE A 362 -1.06 5.71 31.73
C ILE A 362 -0.52 5.66 33.19
N PRO A 363 0.47 4.81 33.49
CA PRO A 363 1.10 4.76 34.81
C PRO A 363 1.73 6.09 35.23
N ALA A 364 1.66 6.44 36.51
CA ALA A 364 2.21 7.70 37.03
C ALA A 364 3.73 7.86 36.76
N ALA A 365 4.48 6.74 36.72
CA ALA A 365 5.90 6.71 36.38
C ALA A 365 6.21 7.16 34.94
N ASN A 366 5.24 7.01 34.03
CA ASN A 366 5.37 7.33 32.61
C ASN A 366 4.95 8.77 32.27
N ILE A 367 4.63 9.58 33.28
CA ILE A 367 4.17 10.96 33.12
C ILE A 367 5.29 11.92 33.52
N GLN A 368 5.59 12.93 32.72
CA GLN A 368 6.51 14.02 33.03
C GLN A 368 5.77 15.35 32.81
N ILE A 369 5.58 16.14 33.87
CA ILE A 369 4.74 17.36 33.86
C ILE A 369 5.61 18.60 33.74
#